data_AF-Q21Z84-F1
#
_entry.id   AF-Q21Z84-F1
#
_cell.length_a   1.000
_cell.length_b   1.000
_cell.length_c   1.000
_cell.angle_alpha   90.00
_cell.angle_beta   90.00
_cell.angle_gamma   90.00
#
_symmetry.space_group_name_H-M   'P 1'
#
loop_
_entity.id
_entity.type
_entity.pdbx_description
1 polymer ?
#
loop_
_entity_poly.entity_id
_entity_poly.type
_entity_poly.pdbx_seq_one_letter_code
_entity_poly.pdbx_strand_id
1 'polypeptide(L)'
;MTTLQQEFVNIDRHDEPPGLRLTLELDGATQQDIERGINAAKGVFALAQVSSYAAAIAADYQALEDPELLLTAEQHEWAGIWWDAQEAAVAAACSELPAGEKTFLFSQTWDDAPEPISGNCIRGTTWLGKETQE
;
A
#
# COMPACT_ATOMS: atom_id res chain seq x y z
N MET A 1 -2.28 -13.14 -37.41
CA MET A 1 -1.56 -12.49 -36.30
C MET A 1 -2.39 -11.30 -35.89
N THR A 2 -3.19 -11.44 -34.84
CA THR A 2 -3.98 -10.33 -34.29
C THR A 2 -3.01 -9.52 -33.44
N THR A 3 -2.74 -8.28 -33.83
CA THR A 3 -1.98 -7.35 -32.99
C THR A 3 -2.84 -7.07 -31.76
N LEU A 4 -2.37 -7.44 -30.56
CA LEU A 4 -3.02 -6.99 -29.33
C LEU A 4 -2.84 -5.47 -29.27
N GLN A 5 -3.95 -4.74 -29.24
CA GLN A 5 -3.92 -3.30 -29.06
C GLN A 5 -3.67 -3.05 -27.57
N GLN A 6 -2.47 -2.58 -27.24
CA GLN A 6 -2.14 -2.24 -25.86
C GLN A 6 -2.81 -0.93 -25.49
N GLU A 7 -3.47 -0.89 -24.34
CA GLU A 7 -4.17 0.29 -23.84
C GLU A 7 -3.48 0.79 -22.56
N PHE A 8 -3.24 2.11 -22.49
CA PHE A 8 -2.76 2.70 -21.26
C PHE A 8 -3.89 2.76 -20.25
N VAL A 9 -3.62 2.32 -19.03
CA VAL A 9 -4.57 2.46 -17.93
C VAL A 9 -4.79 3.94 -17.65
N ASN A 10 -6.04 4.36 -17.57
CA ASN A 10 -6.38 5.73 -17.17
C ASN A 10 -6.61 5.78 -15.66
N ILE A 11 -5.59 6.21 -14.93
CA ILE A 11 -5.64 6.41 -13.47
C ILE A 11 -5.51 7.92 -13.23
N ASP A 12 -6.50 8.51 -12.55
CA ASP A 12 -6.40 9.89 -12.09
C ASP A 12 -5.66 9.94 -10.75
N ARG A 13 -4.54 10.67 -10.73
CA ARG A 13 -3.64 10.84 -9.59
C ARG A 13 -4.33 11.33 -8.32
N HIS A 14 -5.43 12.07 -8.47
CA HIS A 14 -6.11 12.74 -7.37
C HIS A 14 -7.51 12.18 -7.11
N ASP A 15 -7.88 11.07 -7.76
CA ASP A 15 -9.18 10.45 -7.52
C ASP A 15 -9.27 9.92 -6.10
N GLU A 16 -10.34 10.30 -5.40
CA GLU A 16 -10.65 9.88 -4.05
C GLU A 16 -12.13 9.48 -4.01
N PRO A 17 -12.45 8.18 -4.14
CA PRO A 17 -13.83 7.75 -4.11
C PRO A 17 -14.48 8.11 -2.76
N PRO A 18 -15.80 8.39 -2.74
CA PRO A 18 -16.52 8.67 -1.51
C PRO A 18 -16.29 7.59 -0.45
N GLY A 19 -15.99 8.02 0.76
CA GLY A 19 -15.77 7.12 1.89
C GLY A 19 -14.43 6.39 1.88
N LEU A 20 -13.46 6.79 1.02
CA LEU A 20 -12.11 6.21 0.99
C LEU A 20 -11.46 6.18 2.39
N ARG A 21 -11.04 5.00 2.81
CA ARG A 21 -10.38 4.73 4.09
C ARG A 21 -9.21 3.79 3.90
N LEU A 22 -8.09 4.13 4.53
CA LEU A 22 -6.97 3.21 4.73
C LEU A 22 -7.19 2.40 6.00
N THR A 23 -6.89 1.11 5.91
CA THR A 23 -6.97 0.16 7.03
C THR A 23 -5.63 -0.52 7.22
N LEU A 24 -5.26 -0.71 8.48
CA LEU A 24 -4.09 -1.49 8.88
C LEU A 24 -4.55 -2.44 9.97
N GLU A 25 -4.31 -3.73 9.76
CA GLU A 25 -4.41 -4.77 10.78
C GLU A 25 -2.99 -5.22 11.10
N LEU A 26 -2.66 -5.38 12.39
CA LEU A 26 -1.31 -5.76 12.82
C LEU A 26 -1.39 -6.55 14.14
N ASP A 27 -0.75 -7.71 14.18
CA ASP A 27 -0.85 -8.63 15.31
C ASP A 27 -0.34 -8.03 16.63
N GLY A 28 -1.25 -7.91 17.60
CA GLY A 28 -0.94 -7.35 18.92
C GLY A 28 -0.77 -5.83 18.93
N ALA A 29 -1.12 -5.15 17.83
CA ALA A 29 -1.24 -3.70 17.79
C ALA A 29 -2.48 -3.21 18.53
N THR A 30 -2.30 -2.16 19.30
CA THR A 30 -3.39 -1.36 19.85
C THR A 30 -3.95 -0.42 18.78
N GLN A 31 -5.13 0.14 19.04
CA GLN A 31 -5.71 1.16 18.17
C GLN A 31 -4.77 2.38 17.96
N GLN A 32 -3.99 2.76 18.97
CA GLN A 32 -3.02 3.85 18.85
C GLN A 32 -1.86 3.49 17.91
N ASP A 33 -1.37 2.25 17.96
CA ASP A 33 -0.34 1.76 17.05
C ASP A 33 -0.83 1.79 15.60
N ILE A 34 -2.06 1.32 15.38
CA ILE A 34 -2.73 1.36 14.07
C ILE A 34 -2.87 2.80 13.56
N GLU A 35 -3.34 3.72 14.41
CA GLU A 35 -3.49 5.13 14.04
C GLU A 35 -2.16 5.79 13.66
N ARG A 36 -1.07 5.49 14.37
CA ARG A 36 0.27 5.94 13.99
C ARG A 36 0.69 5.40 12.63
N GLY A 37 0.45 4.12 12.37
CA GLY A 37 0.70 3.50 11.08
C GLY A 37 -0.06 4.17 9.93
N ILE A 38 -1.37 4.32 10.08
CA ILE A 38 -2.21 4.98 9.07
C ILE A 38 -1.77 6.43 8.83
N ASN A 39 -1.41 7.18 9.88
CA ASN A 39 -0.94 8.55 9.72
C ASN A 39 0.42 8.62 8.99
N ALA A 40 1.31 7.64 9.20
CA ALA A 40 2.57 7.55 8.47
C ALA A 40 2.35 7.30 6.97
N ALA A 41 1.48 6.33 6.61
CA ALA A 41 1.10 6.09 5.21
C ALA A 41 0.50 7.34 4.55
N LYS A 42 -0.45 8.01 5.23
CA LYS A 42 -1.03 9.27 4.74
C LYS A 42 0.03 10.35 4.48
N GLY A 43 1.07 10.41 5.32
CA GLY A 43 2.21 11.31 5.12
C GLY A 43 2.96 11.03 3.82
N VAL A 44 3.19 9.75 3.48
CA VAL A 44 3.83 9.34 2.23
C VAL A 44 3.01 9.78 1.01
N PHE A 45 1.71 9.48 1.00
CA PHE A 45 0.81 9.90 -0.07
C PHE A 45 0.75 11.42 -0.24
N ALA A 46 0.66 12.16 0.87
CA ALA A 46 0.62 13.62 0.85
C ALA A 46 1.92 14.24 0.30
N LEU A 47 3.09 13.71 0.68
CA LEU A 47 4.38 14.18 0.16
C LEU A 47 4.53 13.92 -1.34
N ALA A 48 4.05 12.76 -1.80
CA ALA A 48 4.05 12.40 -3.21
C ALA A 48 2.92 13.06 -4.01
N GLN A 49 1.99 13.77 -3.37
CA GLN A 49 0.82 14.37 -4.01
C GLN A 49 0.03 13.37 -4.88
N VAL A 50 -0.17 12.15 -4.37
CA VAL A 50 -0.97 11.10 -5.02
C VAL A 50 -2.01 10.60 -4.04
N SER A 51 -3.24 10.34 -4.48
CA SER A 51 -4.23 9.72 -3.61
C SER A 51 -3.83 8.27 -3.32
N SER A 52 -4.23 7.75 -2.14
CA SER A 52 -3.97 6.34 -1.84
C SER A 52 -4.67 5.42 -2.83
N TYR A 53 -5.84 5.85 -3.35
CA TYR A 53 -6.60 5.10 -4.33
C TYR A 53 -5.85 4.94 -5.66
N ALA A 54 -5.31 6.03 -6.21
CA ALA A 54 -4.53 6.00 -7.44
C ALA A 54 -3.26 5.15 -7.30
N ALA A 55 -2.56 5.26 -6.16
CA ALA A 55 -1.37 4.47 -5.85
C ALA A 55 -1.68 2.97 -5.75
N ALA A 56 -2.75 2.60 -5.04
CA ALA A 56 -3.19 1.21 -4.91
C ALA A 56 -3.59 0.60 -6.26
N ILE A 57 -4.39 1.32 -7.06
CA ILE A 57 -4.80 0.85 -8.38
C ILE A 57 -3.59 0.62 -9.28
N ALA A 58 -2.62 1.55 -9.27
CA ALA A 58 -1.40 1.38 -10.03
C ALA A 58 -0.61 0.13 -9.57
N ALA A 59 -0.54 -0.13 -8.26
CA ALA A 59 0.08 -1.34 -7.72
C ALA A 59 -0.66 -2.62 -8.13
N ASP A 60 -2.00 -2.61 -8.12
CA ASP A 60 -2.82 -3.74 -8.55
C ASP A 60 -2.60 -4.05 -10.04
N TYR A 61 -2.64 -3.04 -10.91
CA TYR A 61 -2.35 -3.22 -12.33
C TYR A 61 -0.92 -3.69 -12.58
N GLN A 62 0.05 -3.23 -11.79
CA GLN A 62 1.42 -3.73 -11.87
C GLN A 62 1.51 -5.22 -11.51
N ALA A 63 0.71 -5.68 -10.56
CA ALA A 63 0.71 -7.07 -10.09
C ALA A 63 -0.06 -8.05 -11.01
N LEU A 64 -1.02 -7.56 -11.79
CA LEU A 64 -1.80 -8.39 -12.71
C LEU A 64 -0.98 -9.00 -13.86
N GLU A 65 0.19 -8.44 -14.19
CA GLU A 65 1.05 -8.84 -15.32
C GLU A 65 0.28 -8.97 -16.66
N ASP A 66 -0.81 -8.22 -16.84
CA ASP A 66 -1.63 -8.27 -18.05
C ASP A 66 -0.93 -7.56 -19.22
N PRO A 67 -0.58 -8.26 -20.32
CA PRO A 67 0.13 -7.66 -21.44
C PRO A 67 -0.68 -6.65 -22.25
N GLU A 68 -2.01 -6.59 -22.07
CA GLU A 68 -2.91 -5.66 -22.75
C GLU A 68 -3.00 -4.31 -22.02
N LEU A 69 -2.64 -4.27 -20.74
CA LEU A 69 -2.73 -3.08 -19.88
C LEU A 69 -1.33 -2.53 -19.60
N LEU A 70 -1.05 -1.33 -20.11
CA LEU A 70 0.21 -0.66 -19.90
C LEU A 70 0.07 0.44 -18.85
N LEU A 71 0.94 0.39 -17.85
CA LEU A 71 1.18 1.53 -16.98
C LEU A 71 2.13 2.52 -17.65
N THR A 72 1.90 3.81 -17.43
CA THR A 72 2.90 4.83 -17.73
C THR A 72 4.05 4.76 -16.72
N ALA A 73 5.19 5.39 -17.03
CA ALA A 73 6.29 5.51 -16.07
C ALA A 73 5.84 6.17 -14.75
N GLU A 74 5.00 7.19 -14.83
CA GLU A 74 4.45 7.87 -13.66
C GLU A 74 3.56 6.94 -12.82
N GLN A 75 2.75 6.09 -13.45
CA GLN A 75 1.92 5.12 -12.72
C GLN A 75 2.77 4.01 -12.07
N HIS A 76 3.89 3.63 -12.67
CA HIS A 76 4.86 2.75 -11.99
C HIS A 76 5.45 3.41 -10.74
N GLU A 77 5.68 4.72 -10.75
CA GLU A 77 6.09 5.46 -9.55
C GLU A 77 4.98 5.46 -8.50
N TRP A 78 3.72 5.63 -8.89
CA TRP A 78 2.56 5.57 -7.97
C TRP A 78 2.41 4.20 -7.31
N ALA A 79 2.63 3.12 -8.06
CA ALA A 79 2.67 1.77 -7.51
C ALA A 79 3.77 1.62 -6.44
N GLY A 80 4.96 2.19 -6.69
CA GLY A 80 6.03 2.26 -5.70
C GLY A 80 5.63 3.01 -4.43
N ILE A 81 4.93 4.15 -4.59
CA ILE A 81 4.45 4.96 -3.46
C ILE A 81 3.46 4.19 -2.59
N TRP A 82 2.64 3.31 -3.15
CA TRP A 82 1.76 2.42 -2.37
C TRP A 82 2.56 1.51 -1.44
N TRP A 83 3.62 0.89 -1.94
CA TRP A 83 4.49 0.02 -1.14
C TRP A 83 5.29 0.80 -0.09
N ASP A 84 5.81 1.99 -0.43
CA ASP A 84 6.48 2.87 0.52
C ASP A 84 5.54 3.30 1.66
N ALA A 85 4.28 3.59 1.35
CA ALA A 85 3.26 3.93 2.34
C ALA A 85 2.95 2.75 3.26
N GLN A 86 2.86 1.53 2.72
CA GLN A 86 2.71 0.31 3.50
C GLN A 86 3.89 0.09 4.46
N GLU A 87 5.12 0.23 3.97
CA GLU A 87 6.33 0.10 4.80
C GLU A 87 6.36 1.14 5.93
N ALA A 88 6.04 2.40 5.61
CA ALA A 88 5.94 3.46 6.60
C ALA A 88 4.86 3.18 7.65
N ALA A 89 3.70 2.66 7.24
CA ALA A 89 2.63 2.28 8.15
C ALA A 89 3.05 1.18 9.13
N VAL A 90 3.64 0.10 8.62
CA VAL A 90 4.09 -1.02 9.45
C VAL A 90 5.20 -0.58 10.39
N ALA A 91 6.19 0.18 9.91
CA ALA A 91 7.29 0.67 10.74
C ALA A 91 6.81 1.56 11.89
N ALA A 92 5.88 2.49 11.61
CA ALA A 92 5.32 3.38 12.62
C ALA A 92 4.45 2.63 13.64
N ALA A 93 3.63 1.67 13.19
CA ALA A 93 2.80 0.86 14.07
C ALA A 93 3.63 -0.06 14.97
N CYS A 94 4.68 -0.71 14.43
CA CYS A 94 5.55 -1.63 15.16
C CYS A 94 6.50 -0.96 16.16
N SER A 95 6.69 0.36 16.10
CA SER A 95 7.70 1.09 16.88
C SER A 95 7.62 0.89 18.41
N GLU A 96 6.44 0.57 18.93
CA GLU A 96 6.19 0.34 20.36
C GLU A 96 5.84 -1.12 20.69
N LEU A 97 5.79 -2.00 19.68
CA LEU A 97 5.42 -3.39 19.87
C LEU A 97 6.60 -4.24 20.38
N PRO A 98 6.33 -5.29 21.18
CA PRO A 98 7.35 -6.27 21.52
C PRO A 98 7.96 -6.91 20.27
N ALA A 99 9.26 -7.18 20.35
CA ALA A 99 10.00 -7.97 19.38
C ALA A 99 9.28 -9.30 19.07
N GLY A 100 9.15 -9.62 17.78
CA GLY A 100 8.58 -10.89 17.34
C GLY A 100 8.09 -10.84 15.90
N GLU A 101 7.75 -12.01 15.38
CA GLU A 101 7.03 -12.14 14.11
C GLU A 101 5.61 -11.58 14.26
N LYS A 102 5.20 -10.76 13.28
CA LYS A 102 3.92 -10.08 13.21
C LYS A 102 3.30 -10.29 11.84
N THR A 103 2.02 -10.63 11.80
CA THR A 103 1.23 -10.54 10.58
C THR A 103 0.63 -9.16 10.46
N PHE A 104 0.53 -8.63 9.24
CA PHE A 104 -0.18 -7.39 8.98
C PHE A 104 -1.01 -7.48 7.71
N LEU A 105 -2.02 -6.62 7.61
CA LEU A 105 -2.79 -6.37 6.39
C LEU A 105 -2.89 -4.86 6.21
N PHE A 106 -2.45 -4.35 5.07
CA PHE A 106 -2.63 -2.95 4.69
C PHE A 106 -3.55 -2.89 3.47
N SER A 107 -4.65 -2.18 3.58
CA SER A 107 -5.69 -2.15 2.54
C SER A 107 -6.42 -0.82 2.49
N GLN A 108 -7.30 -0.67 1.52
CA GLN A 108 -8.23 0.44 1.42
C GLN A 108 -9.66 -0.04 1.13
N THR A 109 -10.63 0.74 1.58
CA THR A 109 -12.07 0.54 1.31
C THR A 109 -12.72 1.87 0.94
N TRP A 110 -13.86 1.82 0.27
CA TRP A 110 -14.69 2.99 -0.05
C TRP A 110 -16.17 2.61 -0.07
N ASP A 111 -17.08 3.58 -0.21
CA ASP A 111 -18.52 3.34 -0.03
C ASP A 111 -19.08 2.29 -1.01
N ASP A 112 -18.57 2.26 -2.25
CA ASP A 112 -18.98 1.31 -3.29
C ASP A 112 -18.19 -0.02 -3.27
N ALA A 113 -17.10 -0.09 -2.51
CA ALA A 113 -16.37 -1.33 -2.20
C ALA A 113 -16.03 -1.38 -0.71
N PRO A 114 -17.03 -1.71 0.14
CA PRO A 114 -16.87 -1.66 1.59
C PRO A 114 -16.06 -2.84 2.14
N GLU A 115 -15.93 -3.91 1.35
CA GLU A 115 -15.02 -5.01 1.66
C GLU A 115 -13.60 -4.63 1.22
N PRO A 116 -12.56 -4.98 2.00
CA PRO A 116 -11.18 -4.71 1.60
C PRO A 116 -10.89 -5.39 0.26
N ILE A 117 -10.80 -4.60 -0.80
CA ILE A 117 -10.27 -5.07 -2.08
C ILE A 117 -8.77 -5.21 -1.89
N SER A 118 -8.30 -6.44 -2.09
CA SER A 118 -7.09 -6.99 -1.49
C SER A 118 -5.80 -6.60 -2.19
N GLY A 119 -4.79 -6.27 -1.37
CA GLY A 119 -3.46 -6.87 -1.47
C GLY A 119 -3.21 -7.74 -0.23
N ASN A 120 -2.50 -8.87 -0.37
CA ASN A 120 -2.06 -9.72 0.74
C ASN A 120 -0.57 -9.51 1.01
N CYS A 121 -0.18 -9.44 2.28
CA CYS A 121 1.19 -9.77 2.69
C CYS A 121 1.23 -10.36 4.11
N ILE A 122 1.38 -11.69 4.22
CA ILE A 122 1.92 -12.32 5.43
C ILE A 122 3.38 -12.62 5.13
N ARG A 123 4.30 -11.97 5.85
CA ARG A 123 5.63 -12.55 6.12
C ARG A 123 6.22 -11.99 7.40
N GLY A 124 6.33 -12.88 8.38
CA GLY A 124 7.24 -12.69 9.48
C GLY A 124 8.70 -12.60 9.04
N THR A 125 9.44 -11.91 9.91
CA THR A 125 10.87 -11.57 9.85
C THR A 125 11.18 -10.67 8.65
N THR A 126 11.40 -9.38 8.84
CA THR A 126 12.52 -8.76 9.57
C THR A 126 12.09 -7.30 9.81
N TRP A 127 12.23 -6.70 11.01
CA TRP A 127 13.39 -5.89 11.37
C TRP A 127 13.56 -5.83 12.90
N LEU A 128 14.44 -6.67 13.43
CA LEU A 128 15.17 -6.41 14.67
C LEU A 128 16.60 -6.91 14.49
N GLY A 129 17.54 -5.96 14.56
CA GLY A 129 18.97 -6.22 14.59
C GLY A 129 19.72 -5.61 13.41
N LYS A 130 20.22 -4.37 13.58
CA LYS A 130 21.60 -4.15 13.15
C LYS A 130 22.41 -5.17 13.94
N GLU A 131 22.89 -6.23 13.29
CA GLU A 131 24.07 -6.93 13.77
C GLU A 131 25.20 -5.90 13.75
N THR A 132 25.48 -5.29 14.90
CA THR A 132 26.84 -4.86 15.22
C THR A 132 27.69 -6.12 15.23
N GLN A 133 28.34 -6.42 14.11
CA GLN A 133 29.50 -7.29 14.11
C GLN A 133 30.65 -6.50 14.73
N GLU A 134 31.04 -6.91 15.94
CA GLU A 134 32.40 -6.71 16.48
C GLU A 134 33.40 -7.62 15.77
#